data_AF-A0A364LHH1-F1
#
_entry.id   AF-A0A364LHH1-F1
#
_cell.length_a   1.000
_cell.length_b   1.000
_cell.length_c   1.000
_cell.angle_alpha   90.00
_cell.angle_beta   90.00
_cell.angle_gamma   90.00
#
_symmetry.space_group_name_H-M   'P 1'
#
loop_
_entity.id
_entity.type
_entity.pdbx_description
1 polymer ?
#
loop_
_entity_poly.entity_id
_entity_poly.type
_entity_poly.pdbx_seq_one_letter_code
_entity_poly.pdbx_strand_id
1 'polypeptide(L)'
;MSVNLILCICSFLTFVLLPVHVSAVANPINLNKNKVIESVKKAENHVAHHGKENAILEFRKKSSRIFAINFDGIVLASPIHPETVGTNQINFKDQTGVFAVREEIEKAKIGGGWLKGRYRKNHITGRYGCRKLYIYPMPGNYFIGSWYYYPATRKGECKF
;
A
#
# COMPACT_ATOMS: atom_id res chain seq x y z
N MET A 1 -68.36 -19.78 -50.87
CA MET A 1 -67.83 -20.54 -49.72
C MET A 1 -66.39 -20.14 -49.53
N SER A 2 -66.14 -19.38 -48.47
CA SER A 2 -64.84 -18.82 -48.08
C SER A 2 -64.16 -19.74 -47.08
N VAL A 3 -62.85 -19.98 -47.16
CA VAL A 3 -61.99 -20.16 -45.96
C VAL A 3 -60.56 -19.69 -46.28
N ASN A 4 -59.99 -19.00 -45.29
CA ASN A 4 -58.91 -18.02 -45.37
C ASN A 4 -57.48 -18.62 -45.32
N LEU A 5 -56.59 -17.95 -46.05
CA LEU A 5 -55.13 -18.08 -46.00
C LEU A 5 -54.58 -17.36 -44.75
N ILE A 6 -54.03 -18.10 -43.79
CA ILE A 6 -53.35 -17.53 -42.61
C ILE A 6 -51.84 -17.56 -42.88
N LEU A 7 -51.28 -16.36 -43.07
CA LEU A 7 -49.86 -16.06 -43.23
C LEU A 7 -49.19 -16.09 -41.84
N CYS A 8 -48.36 -17.09 -41.56
CA CYS A 8 -47.65 -17.22 -40.28
C CYS A 8 -46.28 -16.53 -40.39
N ILE A 9 -46.19 -15.28 -39.95
CA ILE A 9 -44.93 -14.53 -39.88
C ILE A 9 -44.15 -14.99 -38.64
N CYS A 10 -43.16 -15.85 -38.83
CA CYS A 10 -42.20 -16.20 -37.78
C CYS A 10 -41.26 -15.01 -37.56
N SER A 11 -41.52 -14.24 -36.50
CA SER A 11 -40.63 -13.19 -36.01
C SER A 11 -39.34 -13.82 -35.50
N PHE A 12 -38.23 -13.61 -36.23
CA PHE A 12 -36.88 -13.93 -35.76
C PHE A 12 -36.52 -12.96 -34.64
N LEU A 13 -36.77 -13.38 -33.39
CA LEU A 13 -36.26 -12.69 -32.21
C LEU A 13 -34.74 -12.97 -32.14
N THR A 14 -33.93 -12.11 -32.75
CA THR A 14 -32.47 -12.17 -32.58
C THR A 14 -32.13 -11.77 -31.15
N PHE A 15 -31.85 -12.76 -30.32
CA PHE A 15 -31.35 -12.56 -28.98
C PHE A 15 -29.91 -12.02 -29.10
N VAL A 16 -29.77 -10.70 -29.14
CA VAL A 16 -28.46 -10.04 -29.10
C VAL A 16 -27.87 -10.28 -27.72
N LEU A 17 -27.00 -11.28 -27.61
CA LEU A 17 -26.13 -11.50 -26.45
C LEU A 17 -25.17 -10.32 -26.34
N LEU A 18 -25.57 -9.28 -25.62
CA LEU A 18 -24.62 -8.27 -25.17
C LEU A 18 -23.64 -8.94 -24.21
N PRO A 19 -22.32 -8.81 -24.40
CA PRO A 19 -21.37 -9.31 -23.44
C PRO A 19 -21.60 -8.58 -22.11
N VAL A 20 -22.00 -9.33 -21.09
CA VAL A 20 -22.04 -8.82 -19.72
C VAL A 20 -20.59 -8.52 -19.35
N HIS A 21 -20.18 -7.26 -19.49
CA HIS A 21 -18.93 -6.79 -18.92
C HIS A 21 -19.09 -6.77 -17.40
N VAL A 22 -18.69 -7.88 -16.76
CA VAL A 22 -18.44 -7.93 -15.33
C VAL A 22 -17.23 -7.06 -15.05
N SER A 23 -17.45 -5.77 -14.81
CA SER A 23 -16.43 -4.90 -14.23
C SER A 23 -16.15 -5.41 -12.82
N ALA A 24 -14.98 -6.05 -12.62
CA ALA A 24 -14.52 -6.42 -11.29
C ALA A 24 -14.37 -5.16 -10.44
N VAL A 25 -15.36 -4.87 -9.59
CA VAL A 25 -15.30 -3.74 -8.65
C VAL A 25 -14.15 -4.03 -7.69
N ALA A 26 -13.05 -3.30 -7.82
CA ALA A 26 -11.88 -3.48 -6.98
C ALA A 26 -12.24 -3.23 -5.50
N ASN A 27 -12.04 -4.24 -4.65
CA ASN A 27 -12.19 -4.09 -3.19
C ASN A 27 -11.28 -2.94 -2.69
N PRO A 28 -11.77 -1.95 -1.93
CA PRO A 28 -10.99 -0.82 -1.43
C PRO A 28 -9.68 -1.20 -0.72
N ILE A 29 -9.63 -2.36 -0.05
CA ILE A 29 -8.40 -2.87 0.58
C ILE A 29 -7.34 -3.23 -0.48
N ASN A 30 -7.75 -3.90 -1.56
CA ASN A 30 -6.86 -4.27 -2.65
C ASN A 30 -6.36 -3.02 -3.39
N LEU A 31 -7.23 -2.02 -3.56
CA LEU A 31 -6.83 -0.72 -4.14
C LEU A 31 -5.75 -0.03 -3.30
N ASN A 32 -5.89 -0.03 -1.97
CA ASN A 32 -4.89 0.58 -1.08
C ASN A 32 -3.55 -0.17 -1.09
N LYS A 33 -3.58 -1.51 -1.14
CA LYS A 33 -2.37 -2.32 -1.30
C LYS A 33 -1.62 -1.99 -2.59
N ASN A 34 -2.35 -1.92 -3.71
CA ASN A 34 -1.77 -1.63 -5.01
C ASN A 34 -1.13 -0.23 -5.06
N LYS A 35 -1.81 0.79 -4.52
CA LYS A 35 -1.26 2.16 -4.43
C LYS A 35 0.04 2.23 -3.63
N VAL A 36 0.15 1.47 -2.55
CA VAL A 36 1.36 1.40 -1.72
C VAL A 36 2.51 0.74 -2.49
N ILE A 37 2.26 -0.39 -3.13
CA ILE A 37 3.27 -1.08 -3.96
C ILE A 37 3.72 -0.18 -5.12
N GLU A 38 2.79 0.47 -5.81
CA GLU A 38 3.10 1.40 -6.89
C GLU A 38 3.95 2.58 -6.41
N SER A 39 3.63 3.14 -5.23
CA SER A 39 4.43 4.23 -4.64
C SER A 39 5.86 3.79 -4.34
N VAL A 40 6.04 2.58 -3.80
CA VAL A 40 7.36 2.01 -3.53
C VAL A 40 8.13 1.75 -4.81
N LYS A 41 7.50 1.21 -5.85
CA LYS A 41 8.13 1.02 -7.18
C LYS A 41 8.56 2.36 -7.81
N LYS A 42 7.72 3.39 -7.71
CA LYS A 42 8.08 4.75 -8.17
C LYS A 42 9.29 5.29 -7.41
N ALA A 43 9.34 5.08 -6.09
CA ALA A 43 10.47 5.49 -5.26
C ALA A 43 11.76 4.72 -5.58
N GLU A 44 11.68 3.40 -5.77
CA GLU A 44 12.81 2.57 -6.24
C GLU A 44 13.35 3.08 -7.58
N ASN A 45 12.47 3.25 -8.57
CA ASN A 45 12.87 3.78 -9.88
C ASN A 45 13.49 5.18 -9.74
N HIS A 46 12.92 6.04 -8.90
CA HIS A 46 13.47 7.38 -8.68
C HIS A 46 14.90 7.32 -8.08
N VAL A 47 15.15 6.41 -7.12
CA VAL A 47 16.51 6.14 -6.61
C VAL A 47 17.43 5.66 -7.74
N ALA A 48 16.97 4.73 -8.58
CA ALA A 48 17.79 4.20 -9.67
C ALA A 48 18.22 5.28 -10.67
N HIS A 49 17.35 6.27 -10.95
CA HIS A 49 17.63 7.33 -11.91
C HIS A 49 18.46 8.50 -11.32
N HIS A 50 18.30 8.81 -10.03
CA HIS A 50 18.87 10.02 -9.42
C HIS A 50 19.97 9.74 -8.39
N GLY A 51 20.19 8.48 -8.04
CA GLY A 51 21.07 8.06 -6.96
C GLY A 51 20.41 8.17 -5.58
N LYS A 52 20.94 7.39 -4.63
CA LYS A 52 20.42 7.28 -3.26
C LYS A 52 20.34 8.64 -2.56
N GLU A 53 21.42 9.42 -2.58
CA GLU A 53 21.50 10.66 -1.79
C GLU A 53 20.47 11.70 -2.23
N ASN A 54 20.39 11.97 -3.54
CA ASN A 54 19.42 12.92 -4.10
C ASN A 54 17.99 12.45 -3.87
N ALA A 55 17.68 11.17 -4.13
CA ALA A 55 16.35 10.62 -3.92
C ALA A 55 15.90 10.69 -2.46
N ILE A 56 16.78 10.37 -1.50
CA ILE A 56 16.48 10.48 -0.07
C ILE A 56 16.21 11.94 0.32
N LEU A 57 16.99 12.89 -0.20
CA LEU A 57 16.75 14.32 0.04
C LEU A 57 15.38 14.76 -0.50
N GLU A 58 14.99 14.27 -1.67
CA GLU A 58 13.65 14.53 -2.22
C GLU A 58 12.54 13.91 -1.38
N PHE A 59 12.72 12.68 -0.90
CA PHE A 59 11.73 12.03 -0.04
C PHE A 59 11.50 12.81 1.26
N ARG A 60 12.57 13.34 1.88
CA ARG A 60 12.46 14.20 3.08
C ARG A 60 11.63 15.45 2.84
N LYS A 61 11.77 16.06 1.65
CA LYS A 61 11.15 17.36 1.33
C LYS A 61 9.73 17.23 0.80
N LYS A 62 9.46 16.22 -0.03
CA LYS A 62 8.27 16.17 -0.89
C LYS A 62 7.39 14.95 -0.67
N SER A 63 7.91 13.86 -0.11
CA SER A 63 7.12 12.64 0.03
C SER A 63 6.16 12.74 1.20
N SER A 64 4.94 12.25 1.01
CA SER A 64 3.95 12.05 2.08
C SER A 64 3.76 10.57 2.45
N ARG A 65 4.43 9.65 1.73
CA ARG A 65 4.12 8.21 1.78
C ARG A 65 5.33 7.29 1.72
N ILE A 66 6.54 7.79 1.51
CA ILE A 66 7.76 7.00 1.46
C ILE A 66 8.62 7.31 2.67
N PHE A 67 8.99 6.28 3.41
CA PHE A 67 10.01 6.37 4.45
C PHE A 67 11.20 5.50 4.06
N ALA A 68 12.36 5.78 4.64
CA ALA A 68 13.59 5.06 4.40
C ALA A 68 14.42 4.98 5.68
N ILE A 69 14.99 3.81 5.96
CA ILE A 69 15.82 3.56 7.15
C ILE A 69 16.97 2.63 6.74
N ASN A 70 18.18 2.88 7.26
CA ASN A 70 19.31 1.97 7.04
C ASN A 70 19.25 0.75 7.99
N PHE A 71 20.07 -0.27 7.75
CA PHE A 71 20.04 -1.48 8.60
C PHE A 71 20.69 -1.31 9.98
N ASP A 72 21.27 -0.15 10.26
CA ASP A 72 21.74 0.24 11.61
C ASP A 72 20.63 0.94 12.41
N GLY A 73 19.46 1.17 11.81
CA GLY A 73 18.31 1.80 12.43
C GLY A 73 18.27 3.33 12.32
N ILE A 74 19.16 3.94 11.53
CA ILE A 74 19.17 5.37 11.26
C ILE A 74 18.06 5.72 10.27
N VAL A 75 17.19 6.65 10.66
CA VAL A 75 16.12 7.14 9.77
C VAL A 75 16.71 8.03 8.69
N LEU A 76 16.57 7.60 7.44
CA LEU A 76 17.02 8.33 6.27
C LEU A 76 15.95 9.28 5.75
N ALA A 77 14.67 8.91 5.79
CA ALA A 77 13.55 9.78 5.45
C ALA A 77 12.30 9.32 6.22
N SER A 78 11.53 10.25 6.78
CA SER A 78 10.28 9.94 7.47
C SER A 78 9.28 11.09 7.30
N PRO A 79 8.20 10.88 6.54
CA PRO A 79 7.21 11.94 6.29
C PRO A 79 6.21 12.13 7.44
N ILE A 80 6.03 11.12 8.30
CA ILE A 80 5.16 11.25 9.49
C ILE A 80 5.96 11.78 10.69
N HIS A 81 7.24 11.42 10.78
CA HIS A 81 8.12 11.75 11.90
C HIS A 81 9.42 12.39 11.41
N PRO A 82 9.38 13.56 10.74
CA PRO A 82 10.58 14.21 10.20
C PRO A 82 11.63 14.53 11.28
N GLU A 83 11.20 14.70 12.54
CA GLU A 83 12.06 14.92 13.71
C GLU A 83 13.02 13.75 13.99
N THR A 84 12.72 12.55 13.46
CA THR A 84 13.57 11.36 13.66
C THR A 84 14.69 11.23 12.64
N VAL A 85 14.69 12.02 11.56
CA VAL A 85 15.70 11.92 10.50
C VAL A 85 17.11 12.14 11.06
N GLY A 86 18.04 11.24 10.74
CA GLY A 86 19.42 11.27 11.22
C GLY A 86 19.64 10.65 12.60
N THR A 87 18.56 10.26 13.30
CA THR A 87 18.65 9.60 14.61
C THR A 87 18.54 8.09 14.48
N ASN A 88 19.12 7.36 15.42
CA ASN A 88 19.01 5.91 15.50
C ASN A 88 17.75 5.51 16.29
N GLN A 89 16.84 4.78 15.63
CA GLN A 89 15.56 4.34 16.17
C GLN A 89 15.51 2.82 16.42
N ILE A 90 16.66 2.12 16.42
CA ILE A 90 16.72 0.66 16.60
C ILE A 90 16.17 0.19 17.95
N ASN A 91 16.22 1.05 18.97
CA ASN A 91 15.74 0.77 20.32
C ASN A 91 14.36 1.40 20.62
N PHE A 92 13.76 2.12 19.67
CA PHE A 92 12.45 2.71 19.86
C PHE A 92 11.40 1.60 20.00
N LYS A 93 10.64 1.67 21.11
CA LYS A 93 9.45 0.85 21.31
C LYS A 93 8.23 1.69 21.05
N ASP A 94 7.32 1.16 20.25
CA ASP A 94 6.00 1.77 20.12
C ASP A 94 5.16 1.54 21.39
N GLN A 95 3.95 2.11 21.41
CA GLN A 95 3.01 2.00 22.54
C GLN A 95 2.64 0.54 22.91
N THR A 96 2.93 -0.42 22.03
CA THR A 96 2.70 -1.85 22.26
C THR A 96 3.96 -2.59 22.71
N GLY A 97 5.06 -1.87 22.98
CA GLY A 97 6.34 -2.43 23.42
C GLY A 97 7.19 -3.03 22.30
N VAL A 98 6.74 -2.94 21.05
CA VAL A 98 7.43 -3.58 19.91
C VAL A 98 8.51 -2.66 19.36
N PHE A 99 9.67 -3.24 19.08
CA PHE A 99 10.76 -2.59 18.35
C PHE A 99 10.41 -2.49 16.85
N ALA A 100 9.68 -1.44 16.47
CA ALA A 100 9.17 -1.27 15.10
C ALA A 100 10.29 -1.31 14.05
N VAL A 101 11.36 -0.55 14.25
CA VAL A 101 12.47 -0.46 13.29
C VAL A 101 13.21 -1.79 13.16
N ARG A 102 13.35 -2.58 14.23
CA ARG A 102 13.98 -3.91 14.16
C ARG A 102 13.15 -4.86 13.29
N GLU A 103 11.84 -4.90 13.48
CA GLU A 103 10.96 -5.76 12.67
C GLU A 103 10.96 -5.32 11.19
N GLU A 104 11.01 -4.02 10.91
CA GLU A 104 11.13 -3.49 9.54
C GLU A 104 12.46 -3.92 8.89
N ILE A 105 13.58 -3.83 9.62
CA ILE A 105 14.90 -4.30 9.17
C ILE A 105 14.90 -5.80 8.94
N GLU A 106 14.36 -6.59 9.88
CA GLU A 106 14.24 -8.05 9.73
C GLU A 106 13.43 -8.42 8.49
N LYS A 107 12.30 -7.73 8.26
CA LYS A 107 11.50 -7.91 7.06
C LYS A 107 12.28 -7.58 5.79
N ALA A 108 13.03 -6.48 5.76
CA ALA A 108 13.86 -6.13 4.62
C ALA A 108 14.95 -7.18 4.34
N LYS A 109 15.62 -7.69 5.40
CA LYS A 109 16.69 -8.69 5.28
C LYS A 109 16.23 -10.03 4.69
N ILE A 110 14.95 -10.38 4.82
CA ILE A 110 14.36 -11.59 4.23
C ILE A 110 13.68 -11.36 2.87
N GLY A 111 13.99 -10.24 2.19
CA GLY A 111 13.46 -9.93 0.85
C GLY A 111 12.27 -8.98 0.83
N GLY A 112 11.86 -8.43 1.98
CA GLY A 112 10.80 -7.45 2.09
C GLY A 112 9.39 -8.04 2.12
N GLY A 113 8.41 -7.21 1.77
CA GLY A 113 7.00 -7.55 1.76
C GLY A 113 6.18 -6.87 2.87
N TRP A 114 5.00 -7.41 3.11
CA TRP A 114 4.05 -6.84 4.06
C TRP A 114 4.36 -7.22 5.51
N LEU A 115 4.31 -6.24 6.41
CA LEU A 115 4.24 -6.46 7.85
C LEU A 115 2.81 -6.72 8.31
N LYS A 116 2.65 -7.29 9.51
CA LYS A 116 1.33 -7.39 10.16
C LYS A 116 0.80 -5.98 10.43
N GLY A 117 -0.50 -5.78 10.23
CA GLY A 117 -1.12 -4.49 10.52
C GLY A 117 -1.14 -4.20 12.02
N ARG A 118 -0.98 -2.94 12.40
CA ARG A 118 -0.98 -2.50 13.80
C ARG A 118 -1.93 -1.34 14.03
N TYR A 119 -2.57 -1.33 15.19
CA TYR A 119 -3.50 -0.28 15.59
C TYR A 119 -2.71 0.99 15.96
N ARG A 120 -2.88 2.05 15.18
CA ARG A 120 -2.09 3.28 15.29
C ARG A 120 -2.99 4.48 15.08
N LYS A 121 -2.62 5.61 15.69
CA LYS A 121 -3.23 6.90 15.37
C LYS A 121 -2.92 7.25 13.91
N ASN A 122 -3.94 7.61 13.14
CA ASN A 122 -3.77 8.11 11.79
C ASN A 122 -3.32 9.57 11.86
N HIS A 123 -2.15 9.87 11.30
CA HIS A 123 -1.58 11.22 11.33
C HIS A 123 -2.39 12.25 10.51
N ILE A 124 -3.18 11.79 9.54
CA ILE A 124 -4.02 12.64 8.68
C ILE A 124 -5.33 12.97 9.38
N THR A 125 -6.01 11.96 9.95
CA THR A 125 -7.37 12.13 10.49
C THR A 125 -7.42 12.26 12.01
N GLY A 126 -6.32 12.01 12.71
CA GLY A 126 -6.25 11.96 14.17
C GLY A 126 -6.94 10.74 14.81
N ARG A 127 -7.71 9.96 14.04
CA ARG A 127 -8.45 8.79 14.52
C ARG A 127 -7.57 7.55 14.53
N TYR A 128 -7.85 6.62 15.44
CA TYR A 128 -7.16 5.34 15.44
C TYR A 128 -7.71 4.40 14.35
N GLY A 129 -6.80 3.66 13.73
CA GLY A 129 -7.10 2.64 12.74
C GLY A 129 -5.92 1.69 12.57
N CYS A 130 -6.08 0.68 11.73
CA CYS A 130 -4.99 -0.23 11.44
C CYS A 130 -4.08 0.36 10.36
N ARG A 131 -2.77 0.29 10.56
CA ARG A 131 -1.76 0.68 9.58
C ARG A 131 -0.98 -0.55 9.15
N LYS A 132 -0.87 -0.78 7.84
CA LYS A 132 -0.08 -1.88 7.28
C LYS A 132 1.06 -1.34 6.43
N LEU A 133 2.27 -1.80 6.69
CA LEU A 133 3.50 -1.35 6.03
C LEU A 133 3.91 -2.38 4.98
N TYR A 134 4.37 -1.88 3.83
CA TYR A 134 5.12 -2.64 2.83
C TYR A 134 6.57 -2.20 2.86
N ILE A 135 7.48 -3.16 3.01
CA ILE A 135 8.92 -2.96 3.12
C ILE A 135 9.59 -3.46 1.84
N TYR A 136 10.54 -2.70 1.32
CA TYR A 136 11.29 -3.06 0.13
C TYR A 136 12.79 -2.81 0.34
N PRO A 137 13.62 -3.87 0.35
CA PRO A 137 15.07 -3.72 0.51
C PRO A 137 15.67 -3.01 -0.69
N MET A 138 16.61 -2.10 -0.44
CA MET A 138 17.35 -1.39 -1.49
C MET A 138 18.82 -1.81 -1.48
N PRO A 139 19.51 -1.78 -2.63
CA PRO A 139 20.97 -1.90 -2.66
C PRO A 139 21.62 -0.82 -1.77
N GLY A 140 22.67 -1.16 -1.01
CA GLY A 140 23.42 -0.19 -0.21
C GLY A 140 22.95 0.00 1.24
N ASN A 141 22.67 -1.12 1.92
CA ASN A 141 22.43 -1.23 3.38
C ASN A 141 21.21 -0.44 3.92
N TYR A 142 20.11 -0.41 3.18
CA TYR A 142 18.88 0.26 3.62
C TYR A 142 17.63 -0.32 2.96
N PHE A 143 16.47 0.17 3.39
CA PHE A 143 15.20 -0.15 2.76
C PHE A 143 14.34 1.11 2.61
N ILE A 144 13.38 1.03 1.69
CA ILE A 144 12.28 1.99 1.60
C ILE A 144 10.97 1.29 1.97
N GLY A 145 9.98 2.07 2.39
CA GLY A 145 8.67 1.53 2.69
C GLY A 145 7.57 2.55 2.51
N SER A 146 6.35 2.02 2.46
CA SER A 146 5.13 2.81 2.44
C SER A 146 4.03 2.09 3.21
N TRP A 147 2.90 2.75 3.42
CA TRP A 147 1.80 2.19 4.21
C TRP A 147 0.44 2.68 3.73
N TYR A 148 -0.59 1.95 4.16
CA TYR A 148 -1.97 2.42 4.10
C TYR A 148 -2.66 2.22 5.45
N TYR A 149 -3.72 3.00 5.67
CA TYR A 149 -4.63 2.80 6.80
C TYR A 149 -5.87 2.04 6.35
N TYR A 150 -6.43 1.25 7.25
CA TYR A 150 -7.69 0.53 7.07
C TYR A 150 -8.43 0.43 8.41
N PRO A 151 -9.76 0.23 8.39
CA PRO A 151 -10.53 0.08 9.61
C PRO A 151 -10.07 -1.14 10.41
N ALA A 152 -10.06 -1.02 11.74
CA ALA A 152 -9.94 -2.19 12.61
C ALA A 152 -11.25 -3.01 12.56
N THR A 153 -11.15 -4.30 12.85
CA THR A 153 -12.36 -5.10 13.11
C THR A 153 -13.08 -4.59 14.37
N ARG A 154 -14.33 -5.01 14.61
CA ARG A 154 -15.12 -4.60 15.79
C ARG A 154 -14.43 -4.92 17.13
N LYS A 155 -13.45 -5.84 17.15
CA LYS A 155 -12.66 -6.18 18.35
C LYS A 155 -11.35 -5.37 18.48
N GLY A 156 -11.14 -4.35 17.65
CA GLY A 156 -9.87 -3.60 17.61
C GLY A 156 -8.71 -4.38 16.96
N GLU A 157 -8.98 -5.56 16.42
CA GLU A 157 -7.95 -6.40 15.81
C GLU A 157 -7.68 -5.94 14.36
N CYS A 158 -6.40 -5.82 14.02
CA CYS A 158 -5.93 -5.52 12.67
C CYS A 158 -5.81 -6.80 11.84
N LYS A 159 -6.97 -7.44 11.61
CA LYS A 159 -7.08 -8.53 10.65
C LYS A 159 -7.08 -7.93 9.24
N PHE A 160 -6.30 -8.53 8.32
CA PHE A 160 -5.96 -8.15 6.93
C PHE A 160 -4.60 -7.49 6.69
#